data_AF-A0A7G8X5C7-F1
#
_entry.id   AF-A0A7G8X5C7-F1
#
_cell.length_a   1.000
_cell.length_b   1.000
_cell.length_c   1.000
_cell.angle_alpha   90.00
_cell.angle_beta   90.00
_cell.angle_gamma   90.00
#
_symmetry.space_group_name_H-M   'P 1'
#
loop_
_entity.id
_entity.type
_entity.pdbx_description
1 polymer ?
#
loop_
_entity_poly.entity_id
_entity_poly.type
_entity_poly.pdbx_seq_one_letter_code
_entity_poly.pdbx_strand_id
1 'polypeptide(L)'
;MDTPVAASKKMSFKALVEYWKKNFAETNWGSTTYSKNMSVLKEVLEHYHPKDIREIETAHLVEYFTKEKDDGRKSLVKKYEIIKSIFKMATRWNLFEENPMIGVDKPKHHTKKRPFYDEDEIHKALGVLNHVQEHQSLIVRLALFGALRREEIAAIVTDVINLKNNSIHIKRALVWTTEKGLELKATKNEEDRTITLPVSLITELNDYYRSQLKIRLELGTADNTIKDHEGINVHLVFTQLNGSILRPDSITQFWGRIVERYNLKK
;
A
#
# COMPACT_ATOMS: atom_id res chain seq x y z
N MET A 1 35.80 -28.49 18.38
CA MET A 1 36.26 -27.09 18.50
C MET A 1 35.01 -26.27 18.70
N ASP A 2 34.74 -25.87 19.94
CA ASP A 2 33.63 -24.95 20.24
C ASP A 2 33.95 -23.60 19.62
N THR A 3 33.13 -23.19 18.66
CA THR A 3 33.18 -21.81 18.17
C THR A 3 32.67 -20.95 19.32
N PRO A 4 33.41 -19.92 19.79
CA PRO A 4 32.91 -19.10 20.88
C PRO A 4 31.60 -18.47 20.42
N VAL A 5 30.52 -18.82 21.12
CA VAL A 5 29.22 -18.19 20.91
C VAL A 5 29.41 -16.73 21.30
N ALA A 6 29.26 -15.82 20.33
CA ALA A 6 29.43 -14.40 20.58
C ALA A 6 28.36 -13.94 21.56
N ALA A 7 28.78 -13.48 22.75
CA ALA A 7 27.88 -12.96 23.76
C ALA A 7 27.06 -11.78 23.21
N SER A 8 25.78 -11.73 23.58
CA SER A 8 24.86 -10.66 23.15
C SER A 8 25.41 -9.27 23.42
N LYS A 9 25.41 -8.40 22.40
CA LYS A 9 26.01 -7.06 22.50
C LYS A 9 25.15 -6.13 23.35
N LYS A 10 25.77 -5.38 24.26
CA LYS A 10 25.10 -4.33 25.05
C LYS A 10 24.60 -3.21 24.13
N MET A 11 23.29 -3.15 23.91
CA MET A 11 22.61 -2.05 23.20
C MET A 11 21.11 -2.04 23.53
N SER A 12 20.46 -0.90 23.34
CA SER A 12 19.01 -0.83 23.48
C SER A 12 18.29 -1.47 22.31
N PHE A 13 17.06 -1.94 22.52
CA PHE A 13 16.20 -2.44 21.45
C PHE A 13 15.97 -1.39 20.36
N LYS A 14 15.86 -0.10 20.72
CA LYS A 14 15.81 1.00 19.75
C LYS A 14 17.03 1.00 18.82
N ALA A 15 18.24 0.90 19.38
CA ALA A 15 19.46 0.91 18.59
C ALA A 15 19.53 -0.30 17.64
N LEU A 16 19.10 -1.48 18.10
CA LEU A 16 18.99 -2.66 17.25
C LEU A 16 17.99 -2.45 16.10
N VAL A 17 16.84 -1.85 16.39
CA VAL A 17 15.82 -1.55 15.38
C VAL A 17 16.35 -0.58 14.32
N GLU A 18 17.04 0.49 14.71
CA GLU A 18 17.62 1.43 13.73
C GLU A 18 18.70 0.77 12.87
N TYR A 19 19.54 -0.08 13.48
CA TYR A 19 20.51 -0.88 12.72
C TYR A 19 19.82 -1.83 11.74
N TRP A 20 18.74 -2.50 12.17
CA TRP A 20 17.95 -3.39 11.32
C TRP A 20 17.22 -2.66 10.18
N LYS A 21 16.69 -1.46 10.43
CA LYS A 21 16.05 -0.64 9.39
C LYS A 21 17.03 -0.36 8.25
N LYS A 22 18.18 0.21 8.59
CA LYS A 22 19.22 0.61 7.65
C LYS A 22 19.84 -0.56 6.88
N ASN A 23 20.14 -1.66 7.57
CA ASN A 23 20.92 -2.76 7.00
C ASN A 23 20.05 -3.89 6.42
N PHE A 24 18.74 -3.86 6.60
CA PHE A 24 17.84 -4.90 6.08
C PHE A 24 16.51 -4.34 5.56
N ALA A 25 15.74 -3.65 6.38
CA ALA A 25 14.35 -3.34 6.03
C ALA A 25 14.23 -2.37 4.83
N GLU A 26 15.04 -1.31 4.80
CA GLU A 26 15.00 -0.30 3.73
C GLU A 26 15.45 -0.85 2.37
N THR A 27 16.36 -1.83 2.38
CA THR A 27 16.94 -2.42 1.17
C THR A 27 16.13 -3.60 0.65
N ASN A 28 15.47 -4.36 1.53
CA ASN A 28 14.79 -5.61 1.14
C ASN A 28 13.27 -5.46 1.00
N TRP A 29 12.66 -4.39 1.51
CA TRP A 29 11.21 -4.21 1.45
C TRP A 29 10.82 -3.09 0.48
N GLY A 30 9.81 -3.35 -0.35
CA GLY A 30 9.17 -2.30 -1.14
C GLY A 30 8.57 -1.21 -0.24
N SER A 31 8.58 0.05 -0.69
CA SER A 31 8.22 1.21 0.17
C SER A 31 6.88 1.08 0.89
N THR A 32 5.84 0.55 0.23
CA THR A 32 4.52 0.37 0.87
C THR A 32 4.55 -0.68 1.98
N THR A 33 5.33 -1.75 1.81
CA THR A 33 5.58 -2.75 2.86
C THR A 33 6.39 -2.15 4.00
N TYR A 34 7.45 -1.40 3.68
CA TYR A 34 8.26 -0.70 4.68
C TYR A 34 7.41 0.23 5.53
N SER A 35 6.69 1.16 4.89
CA SER A 35 5.82 2.15 5.54
C SER A 35 4.78 1.51 6.46
N LYS A 36 4.08 0.47 5.97
CA LYS A 36 3.10 -0.29 6.77
C LYS A 36 3.76 -0.94 7.98
N ASN A 37 4.92 -1.55 7.80
CA ASN A 37 5.62 -2.23 8.89
C ASN A 37 6.17 -1.23 9.90
N MET A 38 6.64 -0.05 9.47
CA MET A 38 7.14 1.00 10.37
C MET A 38 6.01 1.58 11.24
N SER A 39 4.83 1.76 10.66
CA SER A 39 3.64 2.18 11.40
C SER A 39 3.29 1.19 12.52
N VAL A 40 3.34 -0.12 12.25
CA VAL A 40 3.08 -1.17 13.26
C VAL A 40 4.21 -1.25 14.30
N LEU A 41 5.46 -1.08 13.88
CA LEU A 41 6.63 -1.14 14.76
C LEU A 41 6.65 -0.01 15.80
N LYS A 42 6.03 1.15 15.50
CA LYS A 42 5.93 2.26 16.47
C LYS A 42 5.27 1.81 17.79
N GLU A 43 4.18 1.06 17.72
CA GLU A 43 3.48 0.52 18.89
C GLU A 43 4.32 -0.51 19.67
N VAL A 44 5.13 -1.31 18.96
CA VAL A 44 6.06 -2.26 19.60
C VAL A 44 7.18 -1.52 20.31
N LEU A 45 7.73 -0.48 19.69
CA LEU A 45 8.78 0.34 20.26
C LEU A 45 8.31 0.98 21.57
N GLU A 46 7.10 1.54 21.64
CA GLU A 46 6.54 2.11 22.88
C GLU A 46 6.62 1.18 24.09
N HIS A 47 6.60 -0.15 23.90
CA HIS A 47 6.72 -1.15 24.97
C HIS A 47 8.16 -1.53 25.34
N TYR A 48 9.09 -1.57 24.38
CA TYR A 48 10.45 -2.10 24.56
C TYR A 48 11.56 -1.05 24.43
N HIS A 49 11.26 0.22 24.16
CA HIS A 49 12.19 1.22 23.63
C HIS A 49 13.53 1.38 24.39
N PRO A 50 13.59 1.51 25.74
CA PRO A 50 14.86 1.68 26.44
C PRO A 50 15.50 0.37 26.89
N LYS A 51 14.80 -0.77 26.79
CA LYS A 51 15.30 -2.04 27.32
C LYS A 51 16.58 -2.46 26.60
N ASP A 52 17.54 -2.94 27.37
CA ASP A 52 18.72 -3.61 26.82
C ASP A 52 18.24 -4.88 26.11
N ILE A 53 18.75 -5.17 24.91
CA ILE A 53 18.33 -6.37 24.18
C ILE A 53 18.58 -7.64 24.98
N ARG A 54 19.60 -7.65 25.85
CA ARG A 54 19.97 -8.77 26.72
C ARG A 54 18.91 -9.09 27.78
N GLU A 55 18.00 -8.15 28.06
CA GLU A 55 16.89 -8.32 29.00
C GLU A 55 15.61 -8.79 28.31
N ILE A 56 15.63 -8.96 26.97
CA ILE A 56 14.46 -9.39 26.20
C ILE A 56 14.50 -10.91 26.00
N GLU A 57 13.92 -11.61 26.96
CA GLU A 57 13.74 -13.05 26.95
C GLU A 57 12.45 -13.49 26.24
N THR A 58 12.40 -14.77 25.87
CA THR A 58 11.22 -15.41 25.25
C THR A 58 9.96 -15.20 26.09
N ALA A 59 10.04 -15.32 27.42
CA ALA A 59 8.90 -15.14 28.33
C ALA A 59 8.29 -13.74 28.21
N HIS A 60 9.11 -12.68 28.16
CA HIS A 60 8.64 -11.31 27.99
C HIS A 60 7.89 -11.09 26.67
N LEU A 61 8.27 -11.81 25.62
CA LEU A 61 7.60 -11.73 24.31
C LEU A 61 6.28 -12.50 24.31
N VAL A 62 6.23 -13.67 24.98
CA VAL A 62 4.98 -14.43 25.19
C VAL A 62 3.96 -13.59 25.98
N GLU A 63 4.40 -12.96 27.07
CA GLU A 63 3.57 -12.08 27.89
C GLU A 63 3.04 -10.88 27.08
N TYR A 64 3.91 -10.26 26.27
CA TYR A 64 3.51 -9.16 25.39
C TYR A 64 2.42 -9.57 24.39
N PHE A 65 2.59 -10.69 23.68
CA PHE A 65 1.58 -11.14 22.72
C PHE A 65 0.28 -11.59 23.39
N THR A 66 0.36 -12.14 24.60
CA THR A 66 -0.82 -12.48 25.41
C THR A 66 -1.59 -11.23 25.79
N LYS A 67 -0.90 -10.23 26.36
CA LYS A 67 -1.50 -8.95 26.72
C LYS A 67 -2.11 -8.22 25.52
N GLU A 68 -1.38 -8.13 24.40
CA GLU A 68 -1.88 -7.48 23.19
C GLU A 68 -3.14 -8.16 22.63
N LYS A 69 -3.22 -9.49 22.76
CA LYS A 69 -4.41 -10.26 22.39
C LYS A 69 -5.58 -9.98 23.33
N ASP A 70 -5.33 -9.97 24.64
CA ASP A 70 -6.35 -9.72 25.66
C ASP A 70 -6.91 -8.28 25.57
N ASP A 71 -6.04 -7.32 25.25
CA ASP A 71 -6.39 -5.92 24.99
C ASP A 71 -7.10 -5.73 23.62
N GLY A 72 -7.30 -6.79 22.84
CA GLY A 72 -7.97 -6.73 21.54
C GLY A 72 -7.20 -5.94 20.48
N ARG A 73 -5.86 -5.83 20.62
CA ARG A 73 -5.02 -5.06 19.71
C ARG A 73 -4.99 -5.69 18.32
N LYS A 74 -4.96 -4.85 17.30
CA LYS A 74 -4.93 -5.26 15.89
C LYS A 74 -3.51 -5.60 15.46
N SER A 75 -3.37 -6.22 14.29
CA SER A 75 -2.07 -6.45 13.63
C SER A 75 -1.09 -7.36 14.39
N LEU A 76 -1.55 -8.20 15.31
CA LEU A 76 -0.70 -9.13 16.10
C LEU A 76 0.23 -9.97 15.22
N VAL A 77 -0.30 -10.53 14.13
CA VAL A 77 0.48 -11.30 13.15
C VAL A 77 1.62 -10.47 12.58
N LYS A 78 1.35 -9.19 12.29
CA LYS A 78 2.34 -8.29 11.71
C LYS A 78 3.40 -7.89 12.73
N LYS A 79 3.00 -7.59 13.97
CA LYS A 79 3.92 -7.35 15.09
C LYS A 79 4.86 -8.54 15.28
N TYR A 80 4.31 -9.76 15.30
CA TYR A 80 5.07 -11.00 15.35
C TYR A 80 6.09 -11.12 14.22
N GLU A 81 5.67 -10.91 12.97
CA GLU A 81 6.56 -11.00 11.80
C GLU A 81 7.71 -9.98 11.85
N ILE A 82 7.44 -8.76 12.32
CA ILE A 82 8.45 -7.71 12.44
C ILE A 82 9.45 -8.03 13.55
N ILE A 83 8.98 -8.37 14.76
CA ILE A 83 9.86 -8.70 15.89
C ILE A 83 10.70 -9.93 15.56
N LYS A 84 10.09 -10.97 14.96
CA LYS A 84 10.79 -12.15 14.46
C LYS A 84 11.86 -11.78 13.43
N SER A 85 11.57 -10.85 12.51
CA SER A 85 12.54 -10.38 11.54
C SER A 85 13.73 -9.65 12.19
N ILE A 86 13.47 -8.78 13.17
CA ILE A 86 14.51 -8.01 13.88
C ILE A 86 15.48 -8.98 14.58
N PHE A 87 14.96 -9.86 15.43
CA PHE A 87 15.82 -10.79 16.17
C PHE A 87 16.48 -11.84 15.28
N LYS A 88 15.80 -12.30 14.21
CA LYS A 88 16.43 -13.18 13.22
C LYS A 88 17.66 -12.53 12.58
N MET A 89 17.59 -11.25 12.24
CA MET A 89 18.74 -10.53 11.68
C MET A 89 19.79 -10.22 12.74
N ALA A 90 19.39 -9.87 13.96
CA ALA A 90 20.30 -9.66 15.08
C ALA A 90 21.19 -10.88 15.34
N THR A 91 20.59 -12.08 15.38
CA THR A 91 21.34 -13.34 15.51
C THR A 91 22.21 -13.61 14.30
N ARG A 92 21.70 -13.39 13.07
CA ARG A 92 22.50 -13.55 11.85
C ARG A 92 23.73 -12.63 11.79
N TRP A 93 23.64 -11.46 12.41
CA TRP A 93 24.72 -10.47 12.49
C TRP A 93 25.60 -10.62 13.74
N ASN A 94 25.44 -11.71 14.51
CA ASN A 94 26.16 -11.95 15.77
C ASN A 94 26.01 -10.80 16.78
N LEU A 95 24.87 -10.10 16.77
CA LEU A 95 24.53 -9.06 17.74
C LEU A 95 23.75 -9.62 18.93
N PHE A 96 23.12 -10.78 18.75
CA PHE A 96 22.29 -11.45 19.74
C PHE A 96 22.53 -12.96 19.67
N GLU A 97 22.77 -13.56 20.82
CA GLU A 97 23.22 -14.95 20.94
C GLU A 97 22.17 -15.96 20.45
N GLU A 98 20.98 -15.93 21.04
CA GLU A 98 19.88 -16.83 20.70
C GLU A 98 18.62 -16.03 20.40
N ASN A 99 17.90 -16.36 19.32
CA ASN A 99 16.71 -15.62 18.94
C ASN A 99 15.54 -15.87 19.93
N PRO A 100 15.08 -14.85 20.68
CA PRO A 100 14.07 -15.03 21.73
C PRO A 100 12.66 -15.23 21.15
N MET A 101 12.50 -15.16 19.83
CA MET A 101 11.25 -15.46 19.14
C MET A 101 11.07 -16.95 18.81
N ILE A 102 12.04 -17.83 19.10
CA ILE A 102 11.96 -19.27 18.81
C ILE A 102 10.79 -19.93 19.55
N GLY A 103 10.62 -19.62 20.83
CA GLY A 103 9.53 -20.15 21.67
C GLY A 103 8.23 -19.35 21.61
N VAL A 104 8.11 -18.37 20.71
CA VAL A 104 6.91 -17.53 20.60
C VAL A 104 6.02 -18.05 19.47
N ASP A 105 4.79 -18.43 19.83
CA ASP A 105 3.79 -18.89 18.88
C ASP A 105 3.29 -17.77 17.98
N LYS A 106 3.12 -18.08 16.69
CA LYS A 106 2.56 -17.13 15.72
C LYS A 106 1.08 -16.90 16.03
N PRO A 107 0.63 -15.64 16.21
CA PRO A 107 -0.79 -15.34 16.38
C PRO A 107 -1.63 -15.84 15.21
N LYS A 108 -2.86 -16.29 15.46
CA LYS A 108 -3.78 -16.74 14.42
C LYS A 108 -4.34 -15.55 13.63
N HIS A 109 -4.39 -15.69 12.31
CA HIS A 109 -5.04 -14.72 11.44
C HIS A 109 -6.50 -15.11 11.18
N HIS A 110 -7.45 -14.29 11.63
CA HIS A 110 -8.86 -14.47 11.27
C HIS A 110 -9.18 -13.63 10.04
N THR A 111 -9.31 -14.29 8.88
CA THR A 111 -9.74 -13.63 7.65
C THR A 111 -11.25 -13.48 7.66
N LYS A 112 -11.74 -12.24 7.71
CA LYS A 112 -13.17 -11.98 7.48
C LYS A 112 -13.48 -12.20 5.99
N LYS A 113 -14.47 -13.03 5.68
CA LYS A 113 -15.02 -13.10 4.33
C LYS A 113 -15.60 -11.73 3.98
N ARG A 114 -15.19 -11.16 2.86
CA ARG A 114 -15.79 -9.92 2.34
C ARG A 114 -16.96 -10.29 1.44
N PRO A 115 -18.10 -9.59 1.56
CA PRO A 115 -19.19 -9.82 0.63
C PRO A 115 -18.79 -9.33 -0.77
N PHE A 116 -19.33 -9.98 -1.80
CA PHE A 116 -19.18 -9.57 -3.19
C PHE A 116 -20.50 -8.99 -3.70
N TYR A 117 -20.40 -8.16 -4.74
CA TYR A 117 -21.58 -7.62 -5.41
C TYR A 117 -22.21 -8.71 -6.30
N ASP A 118 -23.52 -8.88 -6.20
CA ASP A 118 -24.29 -9.62 -7.20
C ASP A 118 -24.67 -8.75 -8.40
N GLU A 119 -25.37 -9.33 -9.37
CA GLU A 119 -25.74 -8.65 -10.62
C GLU A 119 -26.65 -7.43 -10.38
N ASP A 120 -27.67 -7.54 -9.53
CA ASP A 120 -28.58 -6.43 -9.23
C ASP A 120 -27.85 -5.30 -8.50
N GLU A 121 -26.94 -5.66 -7.60
CA GLU A 121 -26.10 -4.71 -6.87
C GLU A 121 -25.12 -3.99 -7.81
N ILE A 122 -24.57 -4.66 -8.83
CA ILE A 122 -23.75 -4.03 -9.88
C ILE A 122 -24.60 -3.06 -10.71
N HIS A 123 -25.80 -3.45 -11.14
CA HIS A 123 -26.71 -2.57 -11.89
C HIS A 123 -27.07 -1.32 -11.09
N LYS A 124 -27.37 -1.48 -9.80
CA LYS A 124 -27.61 -0.36 -8.88
C LYS A 124 -26.37 0.53 -8.77
N ALA A 125 -25.19 -0.06 -8.60
CA ALA A 125 -23.94 0.68 -8.51
C ALA A 125 -23.65 1.48 -9.79
N LEU A 126 -23.90 0.91 -10.98
CA LEU A 126 -23.75 1.60 -12.26
C LEU A 126 -24.77 2.74 -12.43
N GLY A 127 -26.03 2.53 -12.03
CA GLY A 127 -27.08 3.54 -12.13
C GLY A 127 -26.77 4.82 -11.35
N VAL A 128 -26.14 4.70 -10.18
CA VAL A 128 -25.78 5.89 -9.37
C VAL A 128 -24.59 6.67 -9.92
N LEU A 129 -23.80 6.09 -10.83
CA LEU A 129 -22.62 6.77 -11.41
C LEU A 129 -23.01 7.95 -12.31
N ASN A 130 -24.26 8.02 -12.76
CA ASN A 130 -24.79 9.18 -13.50
C ASN A 130 -24.99 10.41 -12.61
N HIS A 131 -24.92 10.25 -11.29
CA HIS A 131 -25.16 11.29 -10.28
C HIS A 131 -23.91 11.61 -9.46
N VAL A 132 -22.73 11.18 -9.91
CA VAL A 132 -21.44 11.49 -9.28
C VAL A 132 -20.55 12.26 -10.23
N GLN A 133 -19.41 12.75 -9.74
CA GLN A 133 -18.48 13.50 -10.58
C GLN A 133 -17.91 12.61 -11.68
N GLU A 134 -17.69 13.17 -12.88
CA GLU A 134 -17.24 12.45 -14.08
C GLU A 134 -16.03 11.54 -13.80
N HIS A 135 -14.99 12.05 -13.13
CA HIS A 135 -13.81 11.29 -12.79
C HIS A 135 -14.10 10.10 -11.85
N GLN A 136 -15.05 10.25 -10.92
CA GLN A 136 -15.45 9.17 -10.00
C GLN A 136 -16.17 8.07 -10.77
N SER A 137 -17.07 8.45 -11.68
CA SER A 137 -17.78 7.52 -12.57
C SER A 137 -16.80 6.74 -13.46
N LEU A 138 -15.83 7.42 -14.08
CA LEU A 138 -14.79 6.76 -14.88
C LEU A 138 -13.94 5.79 -14.06
N ILE A 139 -13.46 6.22 -12.88
CA ILE A 139 -12.63 5.37 -12.00
C ILE A 139 -13.39 4.11 -11.57
N VAL A 140 -14.66 4.25 -11.18
CA VAL A 140 -15.47 3.08 -10.75
C VAL A 140 -15.75 2.15 -11.93
N ARG A 141 -16.08 2.67 -13.12
CA ARG A 141 -16.27 1.84 -14.32
C ARG A 141 -14.99 1.13 -14.76
N LEU A 142 -13.83 1.78 -14.64
CA LEU A 142 -12.53 1.15 -14.87
C LEU A 142 -12.25 -0.01 -13.89
N ALA A 143 -12.63 0.16 -12.62
CA ALA A 143 -12.53 -0.91 -11.63
C ALA A 143 -13.48 -2.08 -11.93
N LEU A 144 -14.74 -1.79 -12.29
CA LEU A 144 -15.76 -2.81 -12.55
C LEU A 144 -15.52 -3.58 -13.85
N PHE A 145 -15.29 -2.88 -14.96
CA PHE A 145 -15.13 -3.51 -16.27
C PHE A 145 -13.70 -3.99 -16.55
N GLY A 146 -12.70 -3.30 -16.00
CA GLY A 146 -11.30 -3.61 -16.22
C GLY A 146 -10.66 -4.46 -15.13
N ALA A 147 -11.37 -4.74 -14.03
CA ALA A 147 -10.80 -5.36 -12.83
C ALA A 147 -9.49 -4.69 -12.37
N LEU A 148 -9.37 -3.37 -12.60
CA LEU A 148 -8.16 -2.62 -12.33
C LEU A 148 -8.01 -2.37 -10.84
N ARG A 149 -6.80 -2.59 -10.32
CA ARG A 149 -6.49 -2.24 -8.94
C ARG A 149 -6.45 -0.73 -8.81
N ARG A 150 -6.88 -0.23 -7.66
CA ARG A 150 -6.88 1.20 -7.32
C ARG A 150 -5.59 1.95 -7.69
N GLU A 151 -4.44 1.35 -7.36
CA GLU A 151 -3.12 1.94 -7.60
C GLU A 151 -2.77 1.94 -9.10
N GLU A 152 -3.29 0.99 -9.88
CA GLU A 152 -3.15 0.93 -11.35
C GLU A 152 -4.03 2.01 -12.00
N ILE A 153 -5.28 2.19 -11.54
CA ILE A 153 -6.18 3.23 -12.04
C ILE A 153 -5.59 4.63 -11.80
N ALA A 154 -5.10 4.87 -10.58
CA ALA A 154 -4.48 6.14 -10.22
C ALA A 154 -3.17 6.42 -11.00
N ALA A 155 -2.57 5.39 -11.61
CA ALA A 155 -1.34 5.45 -12.38
C ALA A 155 -1.55 5.57 -13.90
N ILE A 156 -2.79 5.66 -14.38
CA ILE A 156 -3.06 5.74 -15.81
C ILE A 156 -2.47 7.03 -16.38
N VAL A 157 -1.64 6.85 -17.39
CA VAL A 157 -1.04 7.88 -18.24
C VAL A 157 -1.54 7.63 -19.66
N THR A 158 -1.54 8.64 -20.53
CA THR A 158 -2.06 8.48 -21.89
C THR A 158 -1.25 7.58 -22.81
N ASP A 159 0.03 7.36 -22.52
CA ASP A 159 0.90 6.48 -23.29
C ASP A 159 0.43 5.02 -23.30
N VAL A 160 -0.40 4.63 -22.33
CA VAL A 160 -0.94 3.26 -22.24
C VAL A 160 -2.35 3.09 -22.80
N ILE A 161 -3.00 4.16 -23.28
CA ILE A 161 -4.36 4.11 -23.81
C ILE A 161 -4.30 3.85 -25.32
N ASN A 162 -4.82 2.71 -25.77
CA ASN A 162 -4.91 2.34 -27.17
C ASN A 162 -6.35 2.48 -27.66
N LEU A 163 -6.64 3.61 -28.32
CA LEU A 163 -7.97 3.92 -28.88
C LEU A 163 -8.36 3.00 -30.05
N LYS A 164 -7.38 2.49 -30.81
CA LYS A 164 -7.65 1.60 -31.96
C LYS A 164 -8.16 0.24 -31.50
N ASN A 165 -7.58 -0.28 -30.43
CA ASN A 165 -7.89 -1.60 -29.90
C ASN A 165 -8.82 -1.56 -28.67
N ASN A 166 -9.27 -0.36 -28.27
CA ASN A 166 -10.10 -0.11 -27.09
C ASN A 166 -9.51 -0.76 -25.82
N SER A 167 -8.22 -0.53 -25.57
CA SER A 167 -7.50 -1.21 -24.49
C SER A 167 -6.58 -0.30 -23.70
N ILE A 168 -6.29 -0.67 -22.46
CA ILE A 168 -5.29 -0.02 -21.61
C ILE A 168 -4.20 -1.03 -21.25
N HIS A 169 -2.93 -0.63 -21.41
CA HIS A 169 -1.78 -1.42 -21.01
C HIS A 169 -1.31 -1.07 -19.59
N ILE A 170 -1.44 -2.01 -18.67
CA ILE A 170 -1.22 -1.79 -17.23
C ILE A 170 0.22 -2.13 -16.88
N LYS A 171 1.08 -1.11 -16.84
CA LYS A 171 2.52 -1.23 -16.49
C LYS A 171 2.96 -0.40 -15.28
N ARG A 172 2.06 0.42 -14.71
CA ARG A 172 2.37 1.31 -13.59
C ARG A 172 1.38 1.16 -12.43
N ALA A 173 1.86 1.45 -11.22
CA ALA A 173 1.06 1.58 -10.01
C ALA A 173 1.51 2.81 -9.22
N LEU A 174 0.57 3.68 -8.86
CA LEU A 174 0.82 4.88 -8.07
C LEU A 174 0.60 4.51 -6.61
N VAL A 175 1.62 4.73 -5.79
CA VAL A 175 1.57 4.46 -4.36
C VAL A 175 1.88 5.72 -3.58
N TRP A 176 1.34 5.81 -2.37
CA TRP A 176 1.69 6.87 -1.43
C TRP A 176 2.24 6.25 -0.15
N THR A 177 3.35 6.80 0.35
CA THR A 177 3.95 6.44 1.63
C THR A 177 4.32 7.69 2.43
N THR A 178 4.36 7.58 3.74
CA THR A 178 4.77 8.71 4.61
C THR A 178 6.22 9.10 4.37
N GLU A 179 7.08 8.13 4.03
CA GLU A 179 8.52 8.31 3.90
C GLU A 179 8.94 8.89 2.55
N LYS A 180 8.23 8.55 1.46
CA LYS A 180 8.61 8.94 0.09
C LYS A 180 7.55 9.78 -0.63
N GLY A 181 6.39 10.01 -0.02
CA GLY A 181 5.27 10.67 -0.68
C GLY A 181 4.71 9.80 -1.82
N LEU A 182 4.35 10.44 -2.93
CA LEU A 182 3.86 9.76 -4.13
C LEU A 182 5.02 9.15 -4.92
N GLU A 183 4.89 7.87 -5.28
CA GLU A 183 5.83 7.16 -6.15
C GLU A 183 5.05 6.42 -7.24
N LEU A 184 5.50 6.54 -8.49
CA LEU A 184 5.00 5.76 -9.60
C LEU A 184 5.95 4.58 -9.84
N LYS A 185 5.44 3.36 -9.66
CA LYS A 185 6.23 2.12 -9.69
C LYS A 185 5.80 1.23 -10.83
N ALA A 186 6.68 0.33 -11.27
CA ALA A 186 6.27 -0.81 -12.08
C ALA A 186 5.26 -1.69 -11.32
N THR A 187 4.39 -2.40 -12.03
CA THR A 187 3.47 -3.35 -11.40
C THR A 187 4.29 -4.45 -10.71
N LYS A 188 3.78 -4.91 -9.55
CA LYS A 188 4.46 -5.96 -8.79
C LYS A 188 4.33 -7.27 -9.58
N ASN A 189 5.44 -7.77 -10.13
CA ASN A 189 5.66 -9.05 -10.83
C ASN A 189 5.81 -9.01 -12.37
N GLU A 190 6.09 -7.87 -13.03
CA GLU A 190 6.31 -7.84 -14.49
C GLU A 190 5.13 -8.38 -15.34
N GLU A 191 3.95 -8.57 -14.74
CA GLU A 191 2.71 -8.93 -15.46
C GLU A 191 2.07 -7.67 -16.04
N ASP A 192 2.84 -7.01 -16.91
CA ASP A 192 2.31 -6.00 -17.81
C ASP A 192 1.20 -6.65 -18.63
N ARG A 193 -0.02 -6.17 -18.42
CA ARG A 193 -1.21 -6.77 -19.04
C ARG A 193 -2.02 -5.74 -19.78
N THR A 194 -2.55 -6.14 -20.92
CA THR A 194 -3.47 -5.31 -21.69
C THR A 194 -4.89 -5.73 -21.41
N ILE A 195 -5.74 -4.77 -21.10
CA ILE A 195 -7.15 -5.00 -20.80
C ILE A 195 -8.00 -4.27 -21.83
N THR A 196 -8.85 -5.02 -22.54
CA THR A 196 -9.85 -4.45 -23.45
C THR A 196 -11.07 -3.99 -22.65
N LEU A 197 -11.57 -2.81 -22.98
CA LEU A 197 -12.68 -2.15 -22.32
C LEU A 197 -13.75 -1.76 -23.36
N PRO A 198 -15.00 -1.50 -22.92
CA PRO A 198 -16.02 -0.97 -23.81
C PRO A 198 -15.54 0.28 -24.55
N VAL A 199 -15.86 0.37 -25.84
CA VAL A 199 -15.47 1.50 -26.71
C VAL A 199 -15.88 2.83 -26.09
N SER A 200 -17.13 2.92 -25.61
CA SER A 200 -17.65 4.11 -24.94
C SER A 200 -16.78 4.56 -23.76
N LEU A 201 -16.35 3.64 -22.89
CA LEU A 201 -15.51 3.97 -21.74
C LEU A 201 -14.13 4.48 -22.15
N ILE A 202 -13.51 3.88 -23.17
CA ILE A 202 -12.20 4.34 -23.68
C ILE A 202 -12.31 5.72 -24.31
N THR A 203 -13.37 5.96 -25.08
CA THR A 203 -13.65 7.28 -25.66
C THR A 203 -13.87 8.33 -24.58
N GLU A 204 -14.74 8.06 -23.60
CA GLU A 204 -15.01 8.95 -22.48
C GLU A 204 -13.73 9.24 -21.65
N LEU A 205 -12.89 8.23 -21.41
CA LEU A 205 -11.62 8.41 -20.71
C LEU A 205 -10.66 9.36 -21.45
N ASN A 206 -10.61 9.24 -22.78
CA ASN A 206 -9.77 10.11 -23.60
C ASN A 206 -10.32 11.54 -23.70
N ASP A 207 -11.64 11.71 -23.78
CA ASP A 207 -12.27 13.03 -23.78
C ASP A 207 -12.11 13.72 -22.42
N TYR A 208 -12.24 12.96 -21.32
CA TYR A 208 -11.90 13.43 -19.99
C TYR A 208 -10.44 13.89 -19.90
N TYR A 209 -9.48 13.09 -20.40
CA TYR A 209 -8.08 13.52 -20.42
C TYR A 209 -7.88 14.85 -21.18
N ARG A 210 -8.52 15.00 -22.34
CA ARG A 210 -8.46 16.24 -23.13
C ARG A 210 -9.06 17.43 -22.39
N SER A 211 -10.15 17.24 -21.65
CA SER A 211 -10.74 18.31 -20.83
C SER A 211 -9.80 18.72 -19.69
N GLN A 212 -9.16 17.75 -19.02
CA GLN A 212 -8.18 18.02 -17.97
C GLN A 212 -6.94 18.76 -18.49
N LEU A 213 -6.48 18.45 -19.71
CA LEU A 213 -5.38 19.20 -20.34
C LEU A 213 -5.75 20.68 -20.56
N LYS A 214 -6.97 20.97 -21.03
CA LYS A 214 -7.43 22.35 -21.25
C LYS A 214 -7.49 23.13 -19.94
N ILE A 215 -8.11 22.54 -18.91
CA ILE A 215 -8.19 23.14 -17.56
C ILE A 215 -6.80 23.44 -17.02
N ARG A 216 -5.82 22.54 -17.23
CA ARG A 216 -4.43 22.76 -16.80
C ARG A 216 -3.78 23.94 -17.51
N LEU A 217 -3.94 24.05 -18.82
CA LEU A 217 -3.41 25.16 -19.61
C LEU A 217 -3.99 26.50 -19.15
N GLU A 218 -5.28 26.53 -18.80
CA GLU A 218 -5.99 27.73 -18.34
C GLU A 218 -5.62 28.15 -16.91
N LEU A 219 -5.52 27.19 -15.99
CA LEU A 219 -5.26 27.49 -14.57
C LEU A 219 -3.80 27.91 -14.29
N GLY A 220 -2.85 27.57 -15.18
CA GLY A 220 -1.43 27.85 -14.97
C GLY A 220 -0.82 27.20 -13.72
N THR A 221 -1.56 26.32 -13.03
CA THR A 221 -1.20 25.79 -11.70
C THR A 221 -0.95 24.28 -11.67
N ALA A 222 -0.09 23.92 -10.72
CA ALA A 222 0.28 22.61 -10.22
C ALA A 222 0.80 21.63 -11.29
N ASP A 223 2.13 21.54 -11.37
CA ASP A 223 2.81 20.49 -12.09
C ASP A 223 2.41 19.12 -11.51
N ASN A 224 1.57 18.38 -12.24
CA ASN A 224 1.19 17.01 -11.91
C ASN A 224 2.17 15.98 -12.51
N THR A 225 3.32 16.46 -13.00
CA THR A 225 4.39 15.60 -13.45
C THR A 225 4.91 14.77 -12.30
N ILE A 226 4.98 13.48 -12.55
CA ILE A 226 5.66 12.53 -11.68
C ILE A 226 6.64 11.73 -12.53
N LYS A 227 7.79 11.40 -11.96
CA LYS A 227 8.72 10.49 -12.60
C LYS A 227 8.22 9.07 -12.45
N ASP A 228 8.19 8.32 -13.54
CA ASP A 228 8.02 6.88 -13.46
C ASP A 228 9.32 6.17 -13.04
N HIS A 229 9.28 4.85 -12.99
CA HIS A 229 10.40 4.02 -12.54
C HIS A 229 11.63 4.10 -13.47
N GLU A 230 11.47 4.58 -14.71
CA GLU A 230 12.55 4.82 -15.67
C GLU A 230 13.08 6.26 -15.58
N GLY A 231 12.51 7.09 -14.69
CA GLY A 231 12.86 8.49 -14.52
C GLY A 231 12.20 9.42 -15.54
N ILE A 232 11.25 8.91 -16.33
CA ILE A 232 10.53 9.67 -17.35
C ILE A 232 9.42 10.48 -16.67
N ASN A 233 9.38 11.78 -16.97
CA ASN A 233 8.32 12.66 -16.55
C ASN A 233 7.02 12.30 -17.28
N VAL A 234 5.98 11.95 -16.52
CA VAL A 234 4.67 11.60 -17.06
C VAL A 234 3.55 12.39 -16.38
N HIS A 235 2.44 12.56 -17.11
CA HIS A 235 1.23 13.20 -16.60
C HIS A 235 0.11 12.18 -16.40
N LEU A 236 -0.39 12.11 -15.18
CA LEU A 236 -1.52 11.24 -14.84
C LEU A 236 -2.82 11.77 -15.44
N VAL A 237 -3.68 10.85 -15.87
CA VAL A 237 -5.02 11.16 -16.40
C VAL A 237 -5.93 11.68 -15.30
N PHE A 238 -5.88 11.07 -14.11
CA PHE A 238 -6.71 11.47 -12.98
C PHE A 238 -5.97 12.45 -12.04
N THR A 239 -6.49 13.66 -11.95
CA THR A 239 -6.01 14.74 -11.07
C THR A 239 -7.12 15.25 -10.16
N GLN A 240 -6.73 16.00 -9.13
CA GLN A 240 -7.65 16.80 -8.35
C GLN A 240 -8.09 18.06 -9.12
N LEU A 241 -9.14 18.73 -8.64
CA LEU A 241 -9.67 19.96 -9.28
C LEU A 241 -8.63 21.09 -9.39
N ASN A 242 -7.66 21.12 -8.49
CA ASN A 242 -6.54 22.08 -8.50
C ASN A 242 -5.36 21.63 -9.38
N GLY A 243 -5.52 20.58 -10.19
CA GLY A 243 -4.48 20.04 -11.06
C GLY A 243 -3.50 19.09 -10.39
N SER A 244 -3.43 19.05 -9.05
CA SER A 244 -2.50 18.16 -8.34
C SER A 244 -2.83 16.67 -8.52
N ILE A 245 -1.85 15.81 -8.29
CA ILE A 245 -2.01 14.35 -8.43
C ILE A 245 -3.12 13.84 -7.48
N LEU A 246 -4.01 13.01 -8.03
CA LEU A 246 -5.00 12.29 -7.23
C LEU A 246 -4.31 11.18 -6.45
N ARG A 247 -4.29 11.29 -5.12
CA ARG A 247 -3.74 10.22 -4.28
C ARG A 247 -4.57 8.93 -4.43
N PRO A 248 -3.95 7.74 -4.42
CA PRO A 248 -4.69 6.48 -4.54
C PRO A 248 -5.76 6.28 -3.46
N ASP A 249 -5.50 6.70 -2.21
CA ASP A 249 -6.46 6.55 -1.11
C ASP A 249 -7.72 7.41 -1.27
N SER A 250 -7.64 8.52 -2.02
CA SER A 250 -8.81 9.33 -2.35
C SER A 250 -9.88 8.54 -3.10
N ILE A 251 -9.48 7.53 -3.88
CA ILE A 251 -10.41 6.62 -4.59
C ILE A 251 -11.25 5.82 -3.61
N THR A 252 -10.59 5.22 -2.61
CA THR A 252 -11.28 4.47 -1.56
C THR A 252 -12.20 5.37 -0.75
N GLN A 253 -11.76 6.60 -0.44
CA GLN A 253 -12.53 7.56 0.36
C GLN A 253 -13.78 8.06 -0.37
N PHE A 254 -13.67 8.44 -1.66
CA PHE A 254 -14.87 8.87 -2.39
C PHE A 254 -15.82 7.71 -2.65
N TRP A 255 -15.30 6.50 -2.92
CA TRP A 255 -16.17 5.33 -3.10
C TRP A 255 -16.95 5.02 -1.82
N GLY A 256 -16.29 5.07 -0.65
CA GLY A 256 -16.97 4.95 0.64
C GLY A 256 -18.11 5.95 0.82
N ARG A 257 -17.90 7.21 0.42
CA ARG A 257 -18.94 8.25 0.44
C ARG A 257 -20.08 7.97 -0.53
N ILE A 258 -19.81 7.42 -1.72
CA ILE A 258 -20.85 7.01 -2.69
C ILE A 258 -21.67 5.86 -2.11
N VAL A 259 -21.00 4.84 -1.56
CA VAL A 259 -21.64 3.67 -0.92
C VAL A 259 -22.59 4.11 0.19
N GLU A 260 -22.14 4.99 1.08
CA GLU A 260 -22.96 5.52 2.16
C GLU A 260 -24.13 6.37 1.63
N ARG A 261 -23.87 7.29 0.69
CA ARG A 261 -24.88 8.20 0.13
C ARG A 261 -26.02 7.48 -0.56
N TYR A 262 -25.72 6.44 -1.34
CA TYR A 262 -26.70 5.71 -2.16
C TYR A 262 -27.12 4.37 -1.55
N ASN A 263 -26.72 4.10 -0.30
CA ASN A 263 -27.01 2.86 0.41
C ASN A 263 -26.65 1.62 -0.45
N LEU A 264 -25.41 1.58 -0.92
CA LEU A 264 -24.84 0.42 -1.60
C LEU A 264 -24.24 -0.55 -0.59
N LYS A 265 -23.94 -1.77 -1.03
CA LYS A 265 -23.30 -2.80 -0.21
C LYS A 265 -21.86 -2.43 0.14
N LYS A 266 -21.46 -2.74 1.38
CA LYS A 266 -20.14 -2.42 1.94
C LYS A 266 -19.18 -3.60 1.90
#